data_AF-A0A923BJE5-F1
#
_entry.id   AF-A0A923BJE5-F1
#
_cell.length_a   1.000
_cell.length_b   1.000
_cell.length_c   1.000
_cell.angle_alpha   90.00
_cell.angle_beta   90.00
_cell.angle_gamma   90.00
#
_symmetry.space_group_name_H-M   'P 1'
#
loop_
_entity.id
_entity.type
_entity.pdbx_description
1 polymer ?
#
loop_
_entity_poly.entity_id
_entity_poly.type
_entity_poly.pdbx_seq_one_letter_code
_entity_poly.pdbx_strand_id
1 'polypeptide(L)'
;MLVAGCLIAARRAGASSPPATCEVSERMYATAGGTIPEDCGRSEPRNGGAKPRAAGCEQWGGAMAERNWRNYLRRKTRNPQFLWQMVFAILAAGIFGGMGAHFLRGAGGGANMVLAPDEEDGAGGGEDAVEKLEALADEGSWREVWWALPAVAFQRMANPAPLVLAAFAGICWLIFCLQAAQVRAVRDAKLWLMLGGFAMGCLSIWPTHFFSMWLERRLGLAESAELVEGIRFFVLGVGLPEEGAKLLCFVPLIPLLLWVRGDLIAMLTAASVGLGFAFIENVTYFHGSSGLEAVGRYLTANPFHMTLTGLAGLALYRAARDPKGWGPQTLLVIGLMVAAHGLYDAAIVVPAFGEFSMVGMIAFALVVYQFFRELRDLRPSSSEPVSLSATFLAGTSMVTAATFAYVSWQLGFQAACDALAGQVLSMSLMAYLFLREMPETMVTV
;
A
#
# COMPACT_ATOMS: atom_id res chain seq x y z
N MET A 1 -17.88 19.73 9.92
CA MET A 1 -17.60 20.05 8.49
C MET A 1 -17.48 18.84 7.56
N LEU A 2 -17.75 17.60 8.00
CA LEU A 2 -17.72 16.38 7.18
C LEU A 2 -19.11 15.76 6.87
N VAL A 3 -20.20 16.43 7.25
CA VAL A 3 -21.58 16.00 6.93
C VAL A 3 -22.09 16.60 5.61
N ALA A 4 -21.42 17.61 5.07
CA ALA A 4 -21.85 18.29 3.85
C ALA A 4 -21.60 17.51 2.54
N GLY A 5 -20.68 16.54 2.54
CA GLY A 5 -20.38 15.71 1.36
C GLY A 5 -21.41 14.62 1.07
N CYS A 6 -22.04 14.04 2.10
CA CYS A 6 -23.05 12.98 1.93
C CYS A 6 -24.43 13.52 1.52
N LEU A 7 -24.73 14.80 1.76
CA LEU A 7 -26.03 15.41 1.44
C LEU A 7 -26.18 15.87 -0.02
N ILE A 8 -25.09 15.91 -0.80
CA ILE A 8 -25.13 16.36 -2.20
C ILE A 8 -25.32 15.18 -3.17
N ALA A 9 -24.98 13.95 -2.78
CA ALA A 9 -25.29 12.74 -3.55
C ALA A 9 -26.77 12.31 -3.45
N ALA A 10 -27.46 12.66 -2.35
CA ALA A 10 -28.88 12.33 -2.14
C ALA A 10 -29.86 13.33 -2.78
N ARG A 11 -29.39 14.49 -3.29
CA ARG A 11 -30.25 15.57 -3.81
C ARG A 11 -30.48 15.58 -5.32
N ARG A 12 -30.02 14.55 -6.05
CA ARG A 12 -30.25 14.42 -7.51
C ARG A 12 -31.25 13.34 -7.93
N ALA A 13 -31.97 12.74 -6.97
CA ALA A 13 -33.17 11.95 -7.25
C ALA A 13 -34.42 12.78 -6.89
N GLY A 14 -34.88 13.64 -7.80
CA GLY A 14 -36.06 14.47 -7.55
C GLY A 14 -36.53 15.31 -8.75
N ALA A 15 -37.52 14.78 -9.44
CA ALA A 15 -38.53 15.45 -10.28
C ALA A 15 -38.15 15.97 -11.69
N SER A 16 -38.38 15.11 -12.69
CA SER A 16 -39.10 15.49 -13.91
C SER A 16 -39.93 14.29 -14.41
N SER A 17 -41.19 14.56 -14.72
CA SER A 17 -42.31 13.65 -15.06
C SER A 17 -42.00 12.48 -16.02
N PRO A 18 -42.78 11.38 -15.97
CA PRO A 18 -42.50 10.17 -16.74
C PRO A 18 -43.00 10.27 -18.19
N PRO A 19 -42.34 9.63 -19.17
CA PRO A 19 -42.98 9.23 -20.40
C PRO A 19 -43.66 7.86 -20.23
N ALA A 20 -44.70 7.69 -21.02
CA ALA A 20 -45.67 6.61 -20.96
C ALA A 20 -45.13 5.22 -21.37
N THR A 21 -45.88 4.21 -20.89
CA THR A 21 -46.05 2.84 -21.39
C THR A 21 -44.88 1.84 -21.34
N CYS A 22 -45.02 0.84 -20.47
CA CYS A 22 -45.21 -0.56 -20.90
C CYS A 22 -45.80 -1.37 -19.74
N GLU A 23 -47.12 -1.57 -19.74
CA GLU A 23 -47.79 -2.58 -18.93
C GLU A 23 -47.31 -3.97 -19.37
N VAL A 24 -46.52 -4.64 -18.54
CA VAL A 24 -46.40 -6.10 -18.57
C VAL A 24 -47.08 -6.62 -17.32
N SER A 25 -48.29 -7.10 -17.56
CA SER A 25 -49.16 -7.89 -16.68
C SER A 25 -48.40 -8.87 -15.77
N GLU A 26 -48.38 -8.58 -14.47
CA GLU A 26 -48.31 -9.60 -13.42
C GLU A 26 -49.68 -10.29 -13.31
N ARG A 27 -49.85 -11.40 -14.02
CA ARG A 27 -50.91 -12.38 -13.76
C ARG A 27 -50.35 -13.79 -13.96
N MET A 28 -50.77 -14.68 -13.06
CA MET A 28 -50.66 -16.15 -13.07
C MET A 28 -49.41 -16.77 -12.43
N TYR A 29 -49.44 -16.86 -11.09
CA TYR A 29 -49.09 -18.12 -10.42
C TYR A 29 -50.39 -18.87 -10.12
N ALA A 30 -50.80 -19.70 -11.07
CA ALA A 30 -51.85 -20.70 -10.88
C ALA A 30 -51.32 -22.03 -11.42
N THR A 31 -51.17 -23.00 -10.50
CA THR A 31 -51.42 -24.43 -10.67
C THR A 31 -51.12 -25.06 -12.03
N ALA A 32 -50.00 -25.78 -12.11
CA ALA A 32 -49.85 -26.87 -13.07
C ALA A 32 -49.26 -28.10 -12.35
N GLY A 33 -50.15 -29.01 -11.95
CA GLY A 33 -49.80 -30.39 -11.69
C GLY A 33 -49.37 -31.03 -13.01
N GLY A 34 -48.07 -31.25 -13.16
CA GLY A 34 -47.49 -32.00 -14.27
C GLY A 34 -47.33 -33.46 -13.84
N THR A 35 -48.13 -34.32 -14.46
CA THR A 35 -48.00 -35.77 -14.45
C THR A 35 -46.61 -36.19 -14.96
N ILE A 36 -45.95 -37.07 -14.20
CA ILE A 36 -44.73 -37.75 -14.60
C ILE A 36 -45.11 -38.76 -15.70
N PRO A 37 -44.47 -38.74 -16.89
CA PRO A 37 -44.59 -39.85 -17.82
C PRO A 37 -43.67 -40.97 -17.32
N GLU A 38 -44.30 -42.03 -16.81
CA GLU A 38 -43.74 -43.37 -16.90
C GLU A 38 -43.64 -43.75 -18.38
N ASP A 39 -42.46 -44.26 -18.74
CA ASP A 39 -42.27 -45.54 -19.45
C ASP A 39 -41.42 -45.52 -20.74
N CYS A 40 -40.67 -46.62 -20.85
CA CYS A 40 -40.17 -47.31 -22.03
C CYS A 40 -39.06 -46.69 -22.89
N GLY A 41 -37.86 -47.29 -22.77
CA GLY A 41 -36.82 -47.15 -23.79
C GLY A 41 -35.47 -47.81 -23.49
N ARG A 42 -35.46 -49.06 -22.99
CA ARG A 42 -34.23 -49.88 -22.98
C ARG A 42 -33.88 -50.26 -24.43
N SER A 43 -32.92 -49.56 -25.04
CA SER A 43 -32.21 -50.04 -26.22
C SER A 43 -30.87 -50.63 -25.79
N GLU A 44 -30.63 -51.88 -26.18
CA GLU A 44 -29.41 -52.63 -25.90
C GLU A 44 -28.19 -52.00 -26.59
N PRO A 45 -27.02 -51.96 -25.93
CA PRO A 45 -25.80 -51.51 -26.57
C PRO A 45 -25.28 -52.61 -27.52
N ARG A 46 -25.16 -52.27 -28.80
CA ARG A 46 -24.40 -53.04 -29.78
C ARG A 46 -22.94 -53.14 -29.33
N ASN A 47 -22.52 -54.38 -29.06
CA ASN A 47 -21.14 -54.79 -28.88
C ASN A 47 -20.31 -54.49 -30.15
N GLY A 48 -19.66 -53.32 -30.16
CA GLY A 48 -18.59 -52.97 -31.09
C GLY A 48 -17.30 -52.80 -30.30
N GLY A 49 -16.46 -53.83 -30.28
CA GLY A 49 -15.22 -53.88 -29.52
C GLY A 49 -14.18 -52.86 -30.00
N ALA A 50 -14.14 -51.70 -29.35
CA ALA A 50 -12.95 -50.86 -29.29
C ALA A 50 -12.62 -50.65 -27.81
N LYS A 51 -11.51 -51.22 -27.33
CA LYS A 51 -11.00 -51.00 -25.98
C LYS A 51 -10.84 -49.48 -25.76
N PRO A 52 -11.62 -48.83 -24.87
CA PRO A 52 -11.38 -47.44 -24.53
C PRO A 52 -10.00 -47.37 -23.86
N ARG A 53 -9.08 -46.61 -24.46
CA ARG A 53 -7.76 -46.36 -23.89
C ARG A 53 -7.96 -45.72 -22.50
N ALA A 54 -7.40 -46.35 -21.47
CA ALA A 54 -7.45 -45.95 -20.07
C ALA A 54 -6.62 -44.68 -19.76
N ALA A 55 -6.75 -43.63 -20.58
CA ALA A 55 -5.98 -42.39 -20.46
C ALA A 55 -6.68 -41.30 -19.61
N GLY A 56 -7.81 -41.60 -18.96
CA GLY A 56 -8.69 -40.59 -18.35
C GLY A 56 -8.69 -40.51 -16.82
N CYS A 57 -8.06 -41.41 -16.07
CA CYS A 57 -8.23 -41.48 -14.61
C CYS A 57 -7.26 -40.58 -13.81
N GLU A 58 -6.04 -40.35 -14.30
CA GLU A 58 -5.05 -39.51 -13.58
C GLU A 58 -5.40 -38.02 -13.59
N GLN A 59 -6.04 -37.53 -14.65
CA GLN A 59 -6.29 -36.09 -14.80
C GLN A 59 -7.38 -35.56 -13.85
N TRP A 60 -8.29 -36.43 -13.37
CA TRP A 60 -9.36 -36.05 -12.45
C TRP A 60 -8.88 -35.93 -10.99
N GLY A 61 -7.84 -36.67 -10.60
CA GLY A 61 -7.29 -36.63 -9.25
C GLY A 61 -6.66 -35.27 -8.90
N GLY A 62 -5.89 -34.71 -9.83
CA GLY A 62 -5.20 -33.43 -9.63
C GLY A 62 -6.16 -32.24 -9.45
N ALA A 63 -7.20 -32.15 -10.29
CA ALA A 63 -8.16 -31.05 -10.23
C ALA A 63 -9.02 -31.07 -8.95
N MET A 64 -9.34 -32.27 -8.42
CA MET A 64 -10.03 -32.37 -7.12
C MET A 64 -9.12 -31.98 -5.95
N ALA A 65 -7.86 -32.42 -5.97
CA ALA A 65 -6.89 -32.06 -4.94
C ALA A 65 -6.67 -30.52 -4.89
N GLU A 66 -6.55 -29.87 -6.05
CA GLU A 66 -6.38 -28.42 -6.14
C GLU A 66 -7.59 -27.65 -5.58
N ARG A 67 -8.82 -28.06 -5.93
CA ARG A 67 -10.04 -27.43 -5.38
C ARG A 67 -10.14 -27.61 -3.87
N ASN A 68 -9.81 -28.80 -3.36
CA ASN A 68 -9.83 -29.09 -1.93
C ASN A 68 -8.81 -28.23 -1.17
N TRP A 69 -7.60 -28.08 -1.69
CA TRP A 69 -6.56 -27.24 -1.10
C TRP A 69 -6.96 -25.76 -1.08
N ARG A 70 -7.48 -25.21 -2.18
CA ARG A 70 -7.93 -23.80 -2.23
C ARG A 70 -9.08 -23.53 -1.26
N ASN A 71 -10.04 -24.45 -1.15
CA ASN A 71 -11.13 -24.33 -0.19
C ASN A 71 -10.64 -24.45 1.26
N TYR A 72 -9.66 -25.33 1.52
CA TYR A 72 -9.02 -25.47 2.82
C TYR A 72 -8.33 -24.16 3.25
N LEU A 73 -7.45 -23.61 2.39
CA LEU A 73 -6.77 -22.36 2.67
C LEU A 73 -7.77 -21.23 2.93
N ARG A 74 -8.80 -21.09 2.09
CA ARG A 74 -9.82 -20.05 2.24
C ARG A 74 -10.52 -20.11 3.60
N ARG A 75 -10.85 -21.32 4.07
CA ARG A 75 -11.46 -21.51 5.39
C ARG A 75 -10.47 -21.21 6.51
N LYS A 76 -9.22 -21.64 6.38
CA LYS A 76 -8.18 -21.44 7.40
C LYS A 76 -7.76 -19.97 7.53
N THR A 77 -7.51 -19.28 6.44
CA THR A 77 -7.08 -17.87 6.43
C THR A 77 -8.19 -16.91 6.83
N ARG A 78 -9.43 -17.38 7.04
CA ARG A 78 -10.53 -16.60 7.62
C ARG A 78 -10.85 -17.00 9.06
N ASN A 79 -10.15 -17.99 9.61
CA ASN A 79 -10.29 -18.39 11.00
C ASN A 79 -9.34 -17.54 11.86
N PRO A 80 -9.84 -16.71 12.80
CA PRO A 80 -9.00 -15.86 13.64
C PRO A 80 -7.94 -16.64 14.43
N GLN A 81 -8.26 -17.83 14.93
CA GLN A 81 -7.32 -18.66 15.68
C GLN A 81 -6.13 -19.08 14.82
N PHE A 82 -6.37 -19.49 13.57
CA PHE A 82 -5.31 -19.85 12.64
C PHE A 82 -4.40 -18.66 12.33
N LEU A 83 -4.99 -17.48 12.15
CA LEU A 83 -4.23 -16.26 11.86
C LEU A 83 -3.34 -15.85 13.02
N TRP A 84 -3.84 -15.90 14.26
CA TRP A 84 -3.01 -15.63 15.43
C TRP A 84 -1.89 -16.66 15.59
N GLN A 85 -2.15 -17.95 15.33
CA GLN A 85 -1.10 -18.98 15.32
C GLN A 85 -0.01 -18.67 14.30
N MET A 86 -0.38 -18.23 13.09
CA MET A 86 0.56 -17.82 12.06
C MET A 86 1.40 -16.60 12.50
N VAL A 87 0.76 -15.57 13.04
CA VAL A 87 1.43 -14.37 13.57
C VAL A 87 2.45 -14.75 14.64
N PHE A 88 2.04 -15.52 15.66
CA PHE A 88 2.93 -15.95 16.74
C PHE A 88 4.08 -16.82 16.24
N ALA A 89 3.84 -17.72 15.28
CA ALA A 89 4.89 -18.55 14.70
C ALA A 89 5.95 -17.70 13.98
N ILE A 90 5.53 -16.69 13.19
CA ILE A 90 6.45 -15.79 12.48
C ILE A 90 7.25 -14.94 13.49
N LEU A 91 6.58 -14.37 14.49
CA LEU A 91 7.25 -13.54 15.51
C LEU A 91 8.23 -14.37 16.36
N ALA A 92 7.86 -15.59 16.75
CA ALA A 92 8.75 -16.49 17.46
C ALA A 92 10.00 -16.82 16.63
N ALA A 93 9.83 -17.11 15.34
CA ALA A 93 10.95 -17.31 14.43
C ALA A 93 11.86 -16.06 14.35
N GLY A 94 11.27 -14.87 14.33
CA GLY A 94 12.02 -13.60 14.41
C GLY A 94 12.82 -13.44 15.70
N ILE A 95 12.23 -13.79 16.86
CA ILE A 95 12.91 -13.74 18.16
C ILE A 95 14.10 -14.70 18.19
N PHE A 96 13.91 -15.96 17.78
CA PHE A 96 15.00 -16.92 17.70
C PHE A 96 16.08 -16.50 16.68
N GLY A 97 15.66 -15.91 15.55
CA GLY A 97 16.57 -15.30 14.58
C GLY A 97 17.40 -14.17 15.18
N GLY A 98 16.79 -13.28 15.96
CA GLY A 98 17.47 -12.20 16.68
C GLY A 98 18.44 -12.69 17.75
N MET A 99 18.08 -13.74 18.51
CA MET A 99 19.00 -14.40 19.45
C MET A 99 20.20 -15.01 18.71
N GLY A 100 19.95 -15.70 17.60
CA GLY A 100 21.01 -16.28 16.76
C GLY A 100 21.93 -15.22 16.18
N ALA A 101 21.37 -14.12 15.67
CA ALA A 101 22.10 -12.97 15.17
C ALA A 101 23.01 -12.37 16.26
N HIS A 102 22.47 -12.15 17.46
CA HIS A 102 23.23 -11.65 18.60
C HIS A 102 24.38 -12.60 18.99
N PHE A 103 24.14 -13.91 19.04
CA PHE A 103 25.17 -14.91 19.37
C PHE A 103 26.28 -14.97 18.31
N LEU A 104 25.92 -14.96 17.03
CA LEU A 104 26.88 -14.98 15.92
C LEU A 104 27.80 -13.75 15.95
N ARG A 105 27.25 -12.58 16.30
CA ARG A 105 28.05 -11.37 16.50
C ARG A 105 29.07 -11.52 17.65
N GLY A 106 28.66 -12.11 18.78
CA GLY A 106 29.55 -12.35 19.91
C GLY A 106 30.62 -13.41 19.66
N ALA A 107 30.27 -14.48 18.93
CA ALA A 107 31.18 -15.58 18.63
C ALA A 107 32.30 -15.20 17.64
N GLY A 108 32.08 -14.20 16.80
CA GLY A 108 33.06 -13.73 15.81
C GLY A 108 34.30 -13.04 16.39
N GLY A 109 34.41 -12.84 17.72
CA GLY A 109 35.57 -12.21 18.37
C GLY A 109 35.80 -10.73 18.00
N GLY A 110 35.06 -10.19 17.04
CA GLY A 110 35.10 -8.81 16.59
C GLY A 110 34.29 -7.89 17.50
N ALA A 111 34.65 -7.79 18.77
CA ALA A 111 34.05 -6.84 19.70
C ALA A 111 34.27 -5.36 19.30
N ASN A 112 35.10 -5.08 18.29
CA ASN A 112 35.42 -3.72 17.84
C ASN A 112 35.01 -3.38 16.41
N MET A 113 34.36 -4.28 15.66
CA MET A 113 33.64 -3.87 14.45
C MET A 113 32.21 -3.47 14.84
N VAL A 114 32.12 -2.65 15.89
CA VAL A 114 30.96 -1.79 16.08
C VAL A 114 30.97 -0.94 14.82
N LEU A 115 29.92 -1.04 14.02
CA LEU A 115 29.54 0.02 13.09
C LEU A 115 29.22 1.26 13.92
N ALA A 116 30.19 1.80 14.65
CA ALA A 116 30.31 3.23 14.70
C ALA A 116 30.37 3.56 13.21
N PRO A 117 29.42 4.35 12.66
CA PRO A 117 29.66 4.88 11.34
C PRO A 117 31.09 5.42 11.40
N ASP A 118 32.00 4.87 10.59
CA ASP A 118 33.36 5.38 10.52
C ASP A 118 33.18 6.84 10.07
N GLU A 119 33.07 7.75 11.04
CA GLU A 119 32.87 9.19 10.83
C GLU A 119 34.07 9.75 10.04
N GLU A 120 35.17 9.00 9.91
CA GLU A 120 36.43 9.50 9.38
C GLU A 120 36.81 9.01 7.97
N ASP A 121 36.31 7.89 7.42
CA ASP A 121 37.01 7.27 6.26
C ASP A 121 36.24 7.15 4.92
N GLY A 122 35.04 7.74 4.76
CA GLY A 122 34.46 7.79 3.40
C GLY A 122 33.03 8.30 3.22
N ALA A 123 32.33 8.70 4.28
CA ALA A 123 30.96 9.24 4.17
C ALA A 123 30.90 10.70 3.66
N GLY A 124 32.03 11.42 3.62
CA GLY A 124 32.07 12.84 3.21
C GLY A 124 31.51 13.09 1.81
N GLY A 125 31.58 12.12 0.90
CA GLY A 125 31.03 12.27 -0.46
C GLY A 125 29.51 12.50 -0.52
N GLY A 126 28.76 12.11 0.51
CA GLY A 126 27.32 12.34 0.59
C GLY A 126 26.97 13.75 1.07
N GLU A 127 27.63 14.20 2.14
CA GLU A 127 27.45 15.56 2.68
C GLU A 127 27.92 16.61 1.68
N ASP A 128 29.10 16.42 1.07
CA ASP A 128 29.64 17.28 0.01
C ASP A 128 28.67 17.40 -1.17
N ALA A 129 27.96 16.32 -1.51
CA ALA A 129 27.02 16.32 -2.62
C ALA A 129 25.71 17.05 -2.28
N VAL A 130 25.25 16.99 -1.03
CA VAL A 130 24.09 17.75 -0.54
C VAL A 130 24.44 19.24 -0.44
N GLU A 131 25.57 19.60 0.15
CA GLU A 131 26.03 20.99 0.24
C GLU A 131 26.19 21.61 -1.16
N LYS A 132 26.76 20.84 -2.10
CA LYS A 132 26.85 21.27 -3.51
C LYS A 132 25.48 21.48 -4.16
N LEU A 133 24.49 20.64 -3.87
CA LEU A 133 23.13 20.81 -4.37
C LEU A 133 22.49 22.09 -3.81
N GLU A 134 22.68 22.36 -2.53
CA GLU A 134 22.18 23.57 -1.87
C GLU A 134 22.82 24.83 -2.45
N ALA A 135 24.15 24.83 -2.63
CA ALA A 135 24.86 25.93 -3.29
C ALA A 135 24.35 26.21 -4.71
N LEU A 136 24.14 25.16 -5.52
CA LEU A 136 23.55 25.32 -6.86
C LEU A 136 22.12 25.86 -6.82
N ALA A 137 21.31 25.44 -5.83
CA ALA A 137 19.95 25.93 -5.65
C ALA A 137 19.94 27.42 -5.25
N ASP A 138 20.85 27.84 -4.38
CA ASP A 138 20.98 29.22 -3.91
C ASP A 138 21.50 30.16 -5.02
N GLU A 139 22.36 29.66 -5.93
CA GLU A 139 22.76 30.35 -7.16
C GLU A 139 21.64 30.41 -8.21
N GLY A 140 20.55 29.64 -8.04
CA GLY A 140 19.45 29.53 -8.99
C GLY A 140 19.77 28.67 -10.22
N SER A 141 20.79 27.83 -10.15
CA SER A 141 21.25 26.88 -11.18
C SER A 141 20.36 25.64 -11.24
N TRP A 142 19.05 25.84 -11.47
CA TRP A 142 18.02 24.79 -11.34
C TRP A 142 18.20 23.61 -12.30
N ARG A 143 18.80 23.84 -13.47
CA ARG A 143 19.07 22.76 -14.42
C ARG A 143 20.12 21.81 -13.87
N GLU A 144 21.16 22.35 -13.27
CA GLU A 144 22.26 21.63 -12.63
C GLU A 144 21.73 20.85 -11.42
N VAL A 145 20.90 21.50 -10.58
CA VAL A 145 20.20 20.84 -9.46
C VAL A 145 19.39 19.64 -9.97
N TRP A 146 18.57 19.82 -11.01
CA TRP A 146 17.75 18.75 -11.58
C TRP A 146 18.59 17.53 -11.97
N TRP A 147 19.74 17.71 -12.64
CA TRP A 147 20.56 16.57 -13.08
C TRP A 147 21.46 15.99 -11.99
N ALA A 148 21.75 16.73 -10.92
CA ALA A 148 22.57 16.24 -9.81
C ALA A 148 21.76 15.41 -8.79
N LEU A 149 20.47 15.69 -8.63
CA LEU A 149 19.59 15.01 -7.66
C LEU A 149 19.59 13.47 -7.74
N PRO A 150 19.49 12.83 -8.92
CA PRO A 150 19.49 11.36 -8.99
C PRO A 150 20.75 10.75 -8.38
N ALA A 151 21.93 11.35 -8.59
CA ALA A 151 23.18 10.84 -8.06
C ALA A 151 23.17 10.80 -6.52
N VAL A 152 22.66 11.86 -5.88
CA VAL A 152 22.52 11.96 -4.42
C VAL A 152 21.51 10.93 -3.90
N ALA A 153 20.37 10.77 -4.59
CA ALA A 153 19.39 9.75 -4.24
C ALA A 153 19.98 8.32 -4.34
N PHE A 154 20.78 8.03 -5.37
CA PHE A 154 21.43 6.72 -5.54
C PHE A 154 22.50 6.43 -4.48
N GLN A 155 23.27 7.45 -4.05
CA GLN A 155 24.25 7.28 -2.97
C GLN A 155 23.58 6.84 -1.66
N ARG A 156 22.40 7.37 -1.32
CA ARG A 156 21.64 6.96 -0.13
C ARG A 156 21.19 5.49 -0.18
N MET A 157 21.03 4.93 -1.38
CA MET A 157 20.71 3.51 -1.58
C MET A 157 21.92 2.57 -1.53
N ALA A 158 23.14 3.10 -1.32
CA ALA A 158 24.35 2.28 -1.29
C ALA A 158 24.41 1.34 -0.07
N ASN A 159 23.70 1.67 1.03
CA ASN A 159 23.67 0.80 2.21
C ASN A 159 22.67 -0.36 2.00
N PRO A 160 23.14 -1.62 1.89
CA PRO A 160 22.27 -2.73 1.53
C PRO A 160 21.27 -3.08 2.63
N ALA A 161 21.58 -2.83 3.91
CA ALA A 161 20.71 -3.26 5.00
C ALA A 161 19.39 -2.45 5.10
N PRO A 162 19.40 -1.11 5.19
CA PRO A 162 18.21 -0.28 5.06
C PRO A 162 17.45 -0.54 3.76
N LEU A 163 18.17 -0.73 2.64
CA LEU A 163 17.58 -1.02 1.34
C LEU A 163 16.79 -2.34 1.35
N VAL A 164 17.37 -3.42 1.88
CA VAL A 164 16.69 -4.72 1.97
C VAL A 164 15.46 -4.63 2.87
N LEU A 165 15.54 -3.92 3.99
CA LEU A 165 14.41 -3.77 4.91
C LEU A 165 13.29 -2.93 4.29
N ALA A 166 13.63 -1.83 3.61
CA ALA A 166 12.67 -1.01 2.86
C ALA A 166 12.04 -1.80 1.71
N ALA A 167 12.84 -2.55 0.95
CA ALA A 167 12.35 -3.38 -0.14
C ALA A 167 11.40 -4.46 0.38
N PHE A 168 11.72 -5.09 1.50
CA PHE A 168 10.88 -6.09 2.12
C PHE A 168 9.53 -5.52 2.57
N ALA A 169 9.54 -4.38 3.24
CA ALA A 169 8.34 -3.65 3.64
C ALA A 169 7.47 -3.24 2.42
N GLY A 170 8.10 -2.74 1.36
CA GLY A 170 7.43 -2.39 0.10
C GLY A 170 6.84 -3.60 -0.62
N ILE A 171 7.58 -4.71 -0.69
CA ILE A 171 7.12 -5.96 -1.33
C ILE A 171 5.89 -6.53 -0.62
N CYS A 172 5.85 -6.52 0.71
CA CYS A 172 4.67 -6.98 1.46
C CYS A 172 3.39 -6.22 1.08
N TRP A 173 3.45 -4.89 0.98
CA TRP A 173 2.32 -4.08 0.53
C TRP A 173 2.03 -4.23 -0.97
N LEU A 174 3.06 -4.42 -1.80
CA LEU A 174 2.86 -4.67 -3.22
C LEU A 174 2.12 -6.00 -3.45
N ILE A 175 2.49 -7.06 -2.71
CA ILE A 175 1.77 -8.34 -2.70
C ILE A 175 0.31 -8.14 -2.29
N PHE A 176 0.06 -7.29 -1.27
CA PHE A 176 -1.30 -6.92 -0.89
C PHE A 176 -2.08 -6.28 -2.04
N CYS A 177 -1.49 -5.30 -2.74
CA CYS A 177 -2.10 -4.66 -3.91
C CYS A 177 -2.35 -5.65 -5.06
N LEU A 178 -1.38 -6.52 -5.37
CA LEU A 178 -1.50 -7.54 -6.43
C LEU A 178 -2.64 -8.53 -6.13
N GLN A 179 -2.76 -8.95 -4.87
CA GLN A 179 -3.85 -9.81 -4.42
C GLN A 179 -5.20 -9.06 -4.50
N ALA A 180 -5.25 -7.82 -4.02
CA ALA A 180 -6.47 -7.00 -4.06
C ALA A 180 -6.97 -6.77 -5.50
N ALA A 181 -6.06 -6.63 -6.47
CA ALA A 181 -6.34 -6.52 -7.90
C ALA A 181 -6.72 -7.86 -8.57
N GLN A 182 -6.61 -8.98 -7.84
CA GLN A 182 -6.88 -10.34 -8.32
C GLN A 182 -6.01 -10.72 -9.51
N VAL A 183 -4.70 -10.47 -9.42
CA VAL A 183 -3.72 -10.93 -10.42
C VAL A 183 -3.65 -12.44 -10.38
N ARG A 184 -3.92 -13.10 -11.51
CA ARG A 184 -3.97 -14.58 -11.59
C ARG A 184 -2.77 -15.21 -12.28
N ALA A 185 -2.05 -14.43 -13.09
CA ALA A 185 -0.96 -14.93 -13.92
C ALA A 185 0.08 -13.83 -14.18
N VAL A 186 1.31 -14.25 -14.48
CA VAL A 186 2.42 -13.34 -14.82
C VAL A 186 2.16 -12.53 -16.11
N ARG A 187 1.31 -13.05 -17.01
CA ARG A 187 0.92 -12.36 -18.25
C ARG A 187 -0.27 -11.40 -18.07
N ASP A 188 -0.82 -11.29 -16.86
CA ASP A 188 -1.94 -10.38 -16.59
C ASP A 188 -1.45 -8.93 -16.68
N ALA A 189 -2.11 -8.11 -17.50
CA ALA A 189 -1.74 -6.69 -17.69
C ALA A 189 -1.76 -5.91 -16.37
N LYS A 190 -2.61 -6.31 -15.43
CA LYS A 190 -2.69 -5.72 -14.08
C LYS A 190 -1.36 -5.78 -13.34
N LEU A 191 -0.64 -6.90 -13.42
CA LEU A 191 0.67 -7.07 -12.78
C LEU A 191 1.63 -6.00 -13.28
N TRP A 192 1.75 -5.88 -14.61
CA TRP A 192 2.68 -4.94 -15.24
C TRP A 192 2.30 -3.49 -14.99
N LEU A 193 1.01 -3.17 -14.92
CA LEU A 193 0.54 -1.83 -14.54
C LEU A 193 0.95 -1.49 -13.10
N MET A 194 0.77 -2.39 -12.14
CA MET A 194 1.18 -2.15 -10.75
C MET A 194 2.69 -2.12 -10.56
N LEU A 195 3.45 -2.99 -11.25
CA LEU A 195 4.92 -2.92 -11.27
C LEU A 195 5.41 -1.63 -11.92
N GLY A 196 4.77 -1.20 -13.01
CA GLY A 196 5.03 0.09 -13.64
C GLY A 196 4.70 1.26 -12.70
N GLY A 197 3.57 1.18 -11.98
CA GLY A 197 3.21 2.14 -10.94
C GLY A 197 4.27 2.24 -9.86
N PHE A 198 4.71 1.11 -9.31
CA PHE A 198 5.80 1.07 -8.32
C PHE A 198 7.09 1.69 -8.83
N ALA A 199 7.50 1.38 -10.07
CA ALA A 199 8.69 1.98 -10.68
C ALA A 199 8.54 3.50 -10.88
N MET A 200 7.37 3.97 -11.33
CA MET A 200 7.05 5.39 -11.44
C MET A 200 7.03 6.10 -10.08
N GLY A 201 6.63 5.39 -9.03
CA GLY A 201 6.74 5.84 -7.64
C GLY A 201 8.18 6.06 -7.20
N CYS A 202 9.05 5.08 -7.46
CA CYS A 202 10.48 5.23 -7.18
C CYS A 202 11.08 6.44 -7.93
N LEU A 203 10.69 6.61 -9.21
CA LEU A 203 11.13 7.73 -10.03
C LEU A 203 10.63 9.08 -9.48
N SER A 204 9.45 9.11 -8.86
CA SER A 204 8.83 10.37 -8.38
C SER A 204 9.61 11.07 -7.28
N ILE A 205 10.54 10.40 -6.58
CA ILE A 205 11.42 11.03 -5.59
C ILE A 205 12.27 12.16 -6.20
N TRP A 206 12.63 12.02 -7.48
CA TRP A 206 13.45 12.99 -8.19
C TRP A 206 12.71 14.33 -8.38
N PRO A 207 11.53 14.38 -9.04
CA PRO A 207 10.77 15.61 -9.12
C PRO A 207 10.32 16.12 -7.75
N THR A 208 10.05 15.26 -6.76
CA THR A 208 9.76 15.69 -5.39
C THR A 208 10.86 16.59 -4.83
N HIS A 209 12.10 16.08 -4.75
CA HIS A 209 13.20 16.85 -4.17
C HIS A 209 13.46 18.15 -4.93
N PHE A 210 13.36 18.10 -6.26
CA PHE A 210 13.49 19.32 -7.07
C PHE A 210 12.44 20.37 -6.72
N PHE A 211 11.16 19.98 -6.67
CA PHE A 211 10.08 20.91 -6.38
C PHE A 211 10.11 21.42 -4.94
N SER A 212 10.50 20.59 -3.96
CA SER A 212 10.69 21.04 -2.57
C SER A 212 11.76 22.12 -2.49
N MET A 213 12.97 21.87 -2.99
CA MET A 213 14.05 22.88 -2.99
C MET A 213 13.62 24.16 -3.73
N TRP A 214 12.99 24.01 -4.90
CA TRP A 214 12.53 25.15 -5.68
C TRP A 214 11.46 25.98 -4.94
N LEU A 215 10.45 25.35 -4.34
CA LEU A 215 9.39 26.05 -3.62
C LEU A 215 9.90 26.73 -2.35
N GLU A 216 10.77 26.07 -1.60
CA GLU A 216 11.40 26.66 -0.40
C GLU A 216 12.09 27.98 -0.74
N ARG A 217 12.97 27.98 -1.75
CA ARG A 217 13.71 29.19 -2.15
C ARG A 217 12.82 30.25 -2.80
N ARG A 218 11.85 29.85 -3.63
CA ARG A 218 11.02 30.81 -4.39
C ARG A 218 9.89 31.42 -3.57
N LEU A 219 9.32 30.67 -2.64
CA LEU A 219 8.19 31.12 -1.81
C LEU A 219 8.60 31.45 -0.38
N GLY A 220 9.89 31.30 -0.04
CA GLY A 220 10.40 31.49 1.32
C GLY A 220 9.73 30.54 2.30
N LEU A 221 9.46 29.30 1.89
CA LEU A 221 8.97 28.28 2.81
C LEU A 221 10.17 27.79 3.61
N ALA A 222 10.14 28.03 4.92
CA ALA A 222 11.13 27.54 5.86
C ALA A 222 10.41 26.73 6.93
N GLU A 223 11.07 25.68 7.40
CA GLU A 223 10.59 24.93 8.55
C GLU A 223 10.46 25.86 9.76
N SER A 224 9.37 25.70 10.51
CA SER A 224 9.05 26.57 11.64
C SER A 224 8.43 25.76 12.77
N ALA A 225 8.80 26.12 14.00
CA ALA A 225 8.17 25.58 15.21
C ALA A 225 6.78 26.20 15.47
N GLU A 226 6.48 27.33 14.84
CA GLU A 226 5.20 28.02 14.97
C GLU A 226 4.11 27.28 14.19
N LEU A 227 2.90 27.22 14.76
CA LEU A 227 1.81 26.38 14.24
C LEU A 227 1.45 26.69 12.77
N VAL A 228 1.14 27.95 12.47
CA VAL A 228 0.65 28.34 11.12
C VAL A 228 1.75 28.18 10.08
N GLU A 229 2.98 28.57 10.44
CA GLU A 229 4.12 28.58 9.52
C GLU A 229 4.62 27.16 9.28
N GLY A 230 4.61 26.31 10.31
CA GLY A 230 4.85 24.88 10.21
C GLY A 230 3.81 24.18 9.34
N ILE A 231 2.50 24.42 9.54
CA ILE A 231 1.45 23.86 8.66
C ILE A 231 1.66 24.31 7.21
N ARG A 232 1.95 25.60 7.00
CA ARG A 232 2.21 26.13 5.66
C ARG A 232 3.40 25.44 5.01
N PHE A 233 4.50 25.25 5.75
CA PHE A 233 5.68 24.54 5.28
C PHE A 233 5.36 23.10 4.92
N PHE A 234 4.77 22.31 5.81
CA PHE A 234 4.50 20.90 5.53
C PHE A 234 3.42 20.68 4.46
N VAL A 235 2.40 21.53 4.36
CA VAL A 235 1.37 21.37 3.32
C VAL A 235 1.88 21.81 1.94
N LEU A 236 2.55 22.97 1.86
CA LEU A 236 2.97 23.53 0.56
C LEU A 236 4.38 23.13 0.14
N GLY A 237 5.30 22.94 1.08
CA GLY A 237 6.71 22.60 0.84
C GLY A 237 7.00 21.10 0.81
N VAL A 238 6.17 20.30 1.50
CA VAL A 238 6.32 18.82 1.55
C VAL A 238 5.18 18.14 0.82
N GLY A 239 3.96 18.20 1.35
CA GLY A 239 2.81 17.44 0.83
C GLY A 239 2.46 17.76 -0.63
N LEU A 240 2.59 19.02 -1.06
CA LEU A 240 2.31 19.43 -2.43
C LEU A 240 3.34 18.89 -3.45
N PRO A 241 4.66 19.14 -3.30
CA PRO A 241 5.69 18.51 -4.13
C PRO A 241 5.54 16.99 -4.19
N GLU A 242 5.32 16.37 -3.05
CA GLU A 242 5.27 14.93 -2.93
C GLU A 242 4.09 14.30 -3.67
N GLU A 243 2.86 14.67 -3.33
CA GLU A 243 1.69 14.11 -4.00
C GLU A 243 1.59 14.59 -5.45
N GLY A 244 2.04 15.81 -5.74
CA GLY A 244 2.12 16.35 -7.09
C GLY A 244 3.06 15.55 -7.99
N ALA A 245 4.27 15.25 -7.52
CA ALA A 245 5.27 14.45 -8.24
C ALA A 245 4.80 13.01 -8.47
N LYS A 246 4.20 12.38 -7.46
CA LYS A 246 3.60 11.03 -7.59
C LYS A 246 2.53 11.02 -8.68
N LEU A 247 1.61 11.98 -8.67
CA LEU A 247 0.56 12.08 -9.70
C LEU A 247 1.13 12.40 -11.08
N LEU A 248 2.15 13.26 -11.17
CA LEU A 248 2.86 13.54 -12.43
C LEU A 248 3.45 12.26 -13.02
N CYS A 249 4.07 11.42 -12.20
CA CYS A 249 4.58 10.11 -12.58
C CYS A 249 3.48 9.06 -12.86
N PHE A 250 2.28 9.24 -12.33
CA PHE A 250 1.11 8.40 -12.64
C PHE A 250 0.47 8.73 -14.00
N VAL A 251 0.47 10.00 -14.44
CA VAL A 251 -0.16 10.47 -15.68
C VAL A 251 0.20 9.63 -16.92
N PRO A 252 1.47 9.26 -17.17
CA PRO A 252 1.84 8.41 -18.31
C PRO A 252 1.17 7.03 -18.34
N LEU A 253 0.68 6.52 -17.20
CA LEU A 253 -0.01 5.23 -17.09
C LEU A 253 -1.50 5.34 -17.40
N ILE A 254 -2.09 6.55 -17.36
CA ILE A 254 -3.52 6.77 -17.58
C ILE A 254 -3.99 6.26 -18.95
N PRO A 255 -3.30 6.50 -20.09
CA PRO A 255 -3.74 5.96 -21.38
C PRO A 255 -3.88 4.42 -21.38
N LEU A 256 -2.97 3.71 -20.72
CA LEU A 256 -3.03 2.25 -20.58
C LEU A 256 -4.18 1.82 -19.67
N LEU A 257 -4.43 2.56 -18.60
CA LEU A 257 -5.55 2.32 -17.69
C LEU A 257 -6.91 2.58 -18.36
N LEU A 258 -7.00 3.61 -19.22
CA LEU A 258 -8.19 3.89 -20.03
C LEU A 258 -8.47 2.80 -21.06
N TRP A 259 -7.45 2.05 -21.46
CA TRP A 259 -7.59 0.87 -22.31
C TRP A 259 -8.08 -0.35 -21.52
N VAL A 260 -7.52 -0.61 -20.33
CA VAL A 260 -7.95 -1.74 -19.45
C VAL A 260 -9.33 -1.50 -18.82
N ARG A 261 -9.71 -0.25 -18.59
CA ARG A 261 -11.02 0.19 -18.07
C ARG A 261 -11.43 -0.45 -16.74
N GLY A 262 -10.73 -0.14 -15.66
CA GLY A 262 -11.14 -0.58 -14.32
C GLY A 262 -10.73 0.38 -13.23
N ASP A 263 -11.73 0.93 -12.51
CA ASP A 263 -11.52 1.84 -11.37
C ASP A 263 -10.62 1.19 -10.29
N LEU A 264 -10.87 -0.09 -9.96
CA LEU A 264 -10.02 -0.85 -9.02
C LEU A 264 -8.56 -0.89 -9.48
N ILE A 265 -8.32 -1.15 -10.77
CA ILE A 265 -6.97 -1.28 -11.32
C ILE A 265 -6.29 0.09 -11.37
N ALA A 266 -7.01 1.15 -11.72
CA ALA A 266 -6.48 2.51 -11.68
C ALA A 266 -6.10 2.93 -10.25
N MET A 267 -6.98 2.69 -9.27
CA MET A 267 -6.72 2.98 -7.87
C MET A 267 -5.50 2.22 -7.34
N LEU A 268 -5.41 0.91 -7.57
CA LEU A 268 -4.29 0.08 -7.09
C LEU A 268 -2.98 0.34 -7.85
N THR A 269 -3.05 0.76 -9.11
CA THR A 269 -1.87 1.22 -9.87
C THR A 269 -1.34 2.53 -9.29
N ALA A 270 -2.20 3.51 -9.03
CA ALA A 270 -1.81 4.76 -8.36
C ALA A 270 -1.32 4.51 -6.93
N ALA A 271 -1.95 3.60 -6.20
CA ALA A 271 -1.49 3.18 -4.87
C ALA A 271 -0.08 2.57 -4.93
N SER A 272 0.23 1.82 -6.00
CA SER A 272 1.58 1.30 -6.23
C SER A 272 2.59 2.42 -6.51
N VAL A 273 2.20 3.53 -7.13
CA VAL A 273 3.05 4.74 -7.26
C VAL A 273 3.38 5.32 -5.88
N GLY A 274 2.37 5.52 -5.02
CA GLY A 274 2.61 5.97 -3.65
C GLY A 274 3.52 5.03 -2.86
N LEU A 275 3.36 3.72 -3.06
CA LEU A 275 4.20 2.71 -2.41
C LEU A 275 5.65 2.70 -2.92
N GLY A 276 5.86 2.91 -4.22
CA GLY A 276 7.20 3.02 -4.80
C GLY A 276 7.96 4.26 -4.29
N PHE A 277 7.25 5.38 -4.08
CA PHE A 277 7.80 6.55 -3.42
C PHE A 277 8.19 6.24 -1.97
N ALA A 278 7.25 5.67 -1.19
CA ALA A 278 7.48 5.33 0.21
C ALA A 278 8.64 4.33 0.40
N PHE A 279 8.85 3.43 -0.56
CA PHE A 279 10.00 2.53 -0.57
C PHE A 279 11.32 3.29 -0.58
N ILE A 280 11.53 4.24 -1.51
CA ILE A 280 12.78 5.01 -1.59
C ILE A 280 12.96 5.88 -0.35
N GLU A 281 11.89 6.52 0.09
CA GLU A 281 11.92 7.37 1.28
C GLU A 281 12.32 6.57 2.54
N ASN A 282 11.73 5.38 2.72
CA ASN A 282 12.07 4.49 3.84
C ASN A 282 13.55 4.08 3.87
N VAL A 283 14.24 3.98 2.72
CA VAL A 283 15.68 3.71 2.72
C VAL A 283 16.42 4.77 3.53
N THR A 284 16.05 6.04 3.34
CA THR A 284 16.66 7.18 4.05
C THR A 284 16.34 7.13 5.55
N TYR A 285 15.08 6.91 5.91
CA TYR A 285 14.68 6.82 7.32
C TYR A 285 15.28 5.61 8.05
N PHE A 286 15.39 4.47 7.38
CA PHE A 286 15.98 3.27 7.97
C PHE A 286 17.48 3.39 8.13
N HIS A 287 18.12 4.17 7.25
CA HIS A 287 19.53 4.53 7.42
C HIS A 287 19.71 5.40 8.67
N GLY A 288 18.95 6.49 8.81
CA GLY A 288 19.05 7.40 9.96
C GLY A 288 18.68 6.78 11.31
N SER A 289 17.72 5.84 11.33
CA SER A 289 17.24 5.20 12.57
C SER A 289 17.89 3.84 12.87
N SER A 290 18.89 3.41 12.09
CA SER A 290 19.44 2.05 12.18
C SER A 290 18.34 0.96 12.08
N GLY A 291 17.31 1.20 11.27
CA GLY A 291 16.17 0.31 11.04
C GLY A 291 15.13 0.28 12.15
N LEU A 292 15.30 1.04 13.25
CA LEU A 292 14.33 1.07 14.34
C LEU A 292 12.95 1.56 13.89
N GLU A 293 12.87 2.43 12.90
CA GLU A 293 11.59 2.95 12.42
C GLU A 293 10.85 2.02 11.45
N ALA A 294 11.43 0.87 11.08
CA ALA A 294 10.89 0.04 10.00
C ALA A 294 9.50 -0.52 10.28
N VAL A 295 9.22 -0.95 11.52
CA VAL A 295 7.89 -1.44 11.89
C VAL A 295 6.86 -0.31 11.87
N GLY A 296 7.20 0.84 12.45
CA GLY A 296 6.36 2.03 12.46
C GLY A 296 5.99 2.46 11.04
N ARG A 297 7.00 2.68 10.19
CA ARG A 297 6.81 3.14 8.81
C ARG A 297 6.10 2.12 7.92
N TYR A 298 6.25 0.81 8.17
CA TYR A 298 5.47 -0.21 7.46
C TYR A 298 3.96 -0.10 7.75
N LEU A 299 3.56 0.28 8.97
CA LEU A 299 2.15 0.41 9.36
C LEU A 299 1.59 1.83 9.24
N THR A 300 2.44 2.84 9.08
CA THR A 300 2.03 4.24 8.92
C THR A 300 2.41 4.79 7.56
N ALA A 301 3.68 5.16 7.33
CA ALA A 301 4.12 5.86 6.12
C ALA A 301 3.77 5.09 4.83
N ASN A 302 4.06 3.79 4.75
CA ASN A 302 3.73 2.96 3.57
C ASN A 302 2.25 3.01 3.21
N PRO A 303 1.32 2.59 4.10
CA PRO A 303 -0.09 2.65 3.78
C PRO A 303 -0.56 4.10 3.60
N PHE A 304 0.00 5.09 4.28
CA PHE A 304 -0.42 6.48 4.10
C PHE A 304 -0.15 6.98 2.69
N HIS A 305 1.09 6.89 2.19
CA HIS A 305 1.40 7.25 0.80
C HIS A 305 0.62 6.41 -0.20
N MET A 306 0.52 5.09 0.02
CA MET A 306 -0.27 4.19 -0.83
C MET A 306 -1.73 4.66 -0.93
N THR A 307 -2.35 5.03 0.18
CA THR A 307 -3.77 5.41 0.22
C THR A 307 -4.02 6.83 -0.30
N LEU A 308 -3.16 7.81 0.05
CA LEU A 308 -3.20 9.17 -0.49
C LEU A 308 -3.14 9.16 -2.02
N THR A 309 -2.08 8.56 -2.57
CA THR A 309 -1.87 8.53 -4.03
C THR A 309 -2.91 7.64 -4.72
N GLY A 310 -3.33 6.54 -4.09
CA GLY A 310 -4.40 5.68 -4.61
C GLY A 310 -5.73 6.41 -4.80
N LEU A 311 -6.16 7.19 -3.80
CA LEU A 311 -7.40 7.98 -3.85
C LEU A 311 -7.30 9.14 -4.87
N ALA A 312 -6.19 9.89 -4.85
CA ALA A 312 -5.95 10.97 -5.79
C ALA A 312 -5.87 10.47 -7.24
N GLY A 313 -5.16 9.35 -7.48
CA GLY A 313 -5.03 8.74 -8.79
C GLY A 313 -6.34 8.16 -9.32
N LEU A 314 -7.20 7.58 -8.44
CA LEU A 314 -8.55 7.15 -8.83
C LEU A 314 -9.40 8.35 -9.29
N ALA A 315 -9.37 9.47 -8.55
CA ALA A 315 -10.10 10.68 -8.94
C ALA A 315 -9.59 11.21 -10.29
N LEU A 316 -8.27 11.30 -10.47
CA LEU A 316 -7.65 11.73 -11.72
C LEU A 316 -8.00 10.83 -12.91
N TYR A 317 -8.01 9.51 -12.72
CA TYR A 317 -8.46 8.55 -13.72
C TYR A 317 -9.94 8.74 -14.10
N ARG A 318 -10.82 8.97 -13.12
CA ARG A 318 -12.25 9.26 -13.37
C ARG A 318 -12.43 10.57 -14.13
N ALA A 319 -11.67 11.62 -13.80
CA ALA A 319 -11.65 12.87 -14.57
C ALA A 319 -11.11 12.69 -15.99
N ALA A 320 -10.12 11.82 -16.21
CA ALA A 320 -9.64 11.53 -17.56
C ALA A 320 -10.73 10.85 -18.44
N ARG A 321 -11.66 10.09 -17.82
CA ARG A 321 -12.81 9.48 -18.51
C ARG A 321 -13.98 10.43 -18.71
N ASP A 322 -14.27 11.25 -17.71
CA ASP A 322 -15.36 12.23 -17.71
C ASP A 322 -14.90 13.55 -17.06
N PRO A 323 -14.21 14.42 -17.82
CA PRO A 323 -13.66 15.67 -17.28
C PRO A 323 -14.74 16.62 -16.74
N LYS A 324 -15.94 16.61 -17.34
CA LYS A 324 -17.03 17.50 -16.93
C LYS A 324 -17.67 17.04 -15.62
N GLY A 325 -17.82 15.73 -15.43
CA GLY A 325 -18.42 15.17 -14.21
C GLY A 325 -17.46 15.10 -13.02
N TRP A 326 -16.16 14.88 -13.27
CA TRP A 326 -15.17 14.59 -12.22
C TRP A 326 -14.05 15.62 -12.08
N GLY A 327 -13.91 16.59 -12.99
CA GLY A 327 -12.83 17.59 -12.96
C GLY A 327 -12.75 18.36 -11.63
N PRO A 328 -13.82 19.06 -11.19
CA PRO A 328 -13.82 19.77 -9.91
C PRO A 328 -13.56 18.87 -8.69
N GLN A 329 -14.15 17.66 -8.69
CA GLN A 329 -13.99 16.69 -7.61
C GLN A 329 -12.56 16.19 -7.54
N THR A 330 -11.88 16.04 -8.67
CA THR A 330 -10.47 15.64 -8.73
C THR A 330 -9.58 16.70 -8.09
N LEU A 331 -9.78 17.98 -8.41
CA LEU A 331 -9.03 19.06 -7.78
C LEU A 331 -9.26 19.11 -6.26
N LEU A 332 -10.49 18.91 -5.82
CA LEU A 332 -10.82 18.84 -4.39
C LEU A 332 -10.13 17.64 -3.71
N VAL A 333 -10.19 16.44 -4.28
CA VAL A 333 -9.56 15.25 -3.71
C VAL A 333 -8.05 15.42 -3.64
N ILE A 334 -7.40 15.91 -4.71
CA ILE A 334 -5.96 16.16 -4.71
C ILE A 334 -5.59 17.17 -3.61
N GLY A 335 -6.30 18.30 -3.52
CA GLY A 335 -6.07 19.31 -2.48
C GLY A 335 -6.24 18.75 -1.05
N LEU A 336 -7.23 17.88 -0.85
CA LEU A 336 -7.44 17.20 0.43
C LEU A 336 -6.32 16.20 0.75
N MET A 337 -5.81 15.45 -0.24
CA MET A 337 -4.71 14.51 -0.01
C MET A 337 -3.40 15.26 0.31
N VAL A 338 -3.09 16.34 -0.41
CA VAL A 338 -1.96 17.24 -0.12
C VAL A 338 -2.05 17.80 1.31
N ALA A 339 -3.22 18.30 1.70
CA ALA A 339 -3.42 18.83 3.05
C ALA A 339 -3.34 17.75 4.13
N ALA A 340 -3.93 16.57 3.90
CA ALA A 340 -3.86 15.45 4.84
C ALA A 340 -2.41 14.98 5.03
N HIS A 341 -1.63 14.93 3.95
CA HIS A 341 -0.21 14.62 4.00
C HIS A 341 0.55 15.63 4.86
N GLY A 342 0.52 16.91 4.48
CA GLY A 342 1.26 17.93 5.23
C GLY A 342 0.81 18.07 6.69
N LEU A 343 -0.47 17.87 7.00
CA LEU A 343 -0.95 17.87 8.39
C LEU A 343 -0.46 16.66 9.20
N TYR A 344 -0.27 15.51 8.55
CA TYR A 344 0.32 14.34 9.20
C TYR A 344 1.77 14.62 9.59
N ASP A 345 2.58 15.15 8.68
CA ASP A 345 3.99 15.46 8.95
C ASP A 345 4.13 16.60 9.97
N ALA A 346 3.32 17.66 9.82
CA ALA A 346 3.32 18.76 10.78
C ALA A 346 2.99 18.29 12.20
N ALA A 347 2.05 17.35 12.35
CA ALA A 347 1.69 16.81 13.66
C ALA A 347 2.81 15.96 14.30
N ILE A 348 3.78 15.50 13.51
CA ILE A 348 4.95 14.75 13.98
C ILE A 348 6.09 15.70 14.34
N VAL A 349 6.34 16.71 13.51
CA VAL A 349 7.56 17.54 13.59
C VAL A 349 7.36 18.86 14.34
N VAL A 350 6.23 19.54 14.13
CA VAL A 350 6.02 20.89 14.67
C VAL A 350 5.69 20.82 16.17
N PRO A 351 6.52 21.38 17.07
CA PRO A 351 6.29 21.27 18.51
C PRO A 351 4.96 21.87 18.98
N ALA A 352 4.46 22.92 18.29
CA ALA A 352 3.16 23.52 18.57
C ALA A 352 1.98 22.55 18.36
N PHE A 353 2.19 21.43 17.65
CA PHE A 353 1.21 20.35 17.54
C PHE A 353 1.25 19.36 18.72
N GLY A 354 2.09 19.53 19.75
CA GLY A 354 2.19 18.58 20.86
C GLY A 354 0.83 18.20 21.47
N GLU A 355 -0.04 19.19 21.69
CA GLU A 355 -1.43 18.99 22.17
C GLU A 355 -2.39 18.46 21.08
N PHE A 356 -2.02 18.62 19.82
CA PHE A 356 -2.81 18.29 18.62
C PHE A 356 -2.25 17.10 17.83
N SER A 357 -1.32 16.32 18.38
CA SER A 357 -0.73 15.14 17.73
C SER A 357 -1.80 14.12 17.26
N MET A 358 -2.95 14.11 17.94
CA MET A 358 -4.14 13.35 17.52
C MET A 358 -4.67 13.76 16.14
N VAL A 359 -4.48 14.99 15.68
CA VAL A 359 -4.94 15.48 14.37
C VAL A 359 -4.27 14.71 13.24
N GLY A 360 -2.95 14.51 13.31
CA GLY A 360 -2.23 13.71 12.31
C GLY A 360 -2.75 12.27 12.26
N MET A 361 -2.98 11.66 13.42
CA MET A 361 -3.53 10.30 13.51
C MET A 361 -4.98 10.20 13.00
N ILE A 362 -5.80 11.22 13.24
CA ILE A 362 -7.17 11.30 12.69
C ILE A 362 -7.11 11.45 11.17
N ALA A 363 -6.25 12.32 10.64
CA ALA A 363 -6.07 12.49 9.20
C ALA A 363 -5.64 11.17 8.54
N PHE A 364 -4.62 10.52 9.10
CA PHE A 364 -4.19 9.18 8.70
C PHE A 364 -5.37 8.18 8.69
N ALA A 365 -6.10 8.07 9.80
CA ALA A 365 -7.16 7.08 9.95
C ALA A 365 -8.31 7.32 8.95
N LEU A 366 -8.67 8.58 8.70
CA LEU A 366 -9.71 8.96 7.73
C LEU A 366 -9.32 8.65 6.29
N VAL A 367 -8.06 8.92 5.90
CA VAL A 367 -7.56 8.59 4.56
C VAL A 367 -7.52 7.08 4.35
N VAL A 368 -6.99 6.34 5.32
CA VAL A 368 -6.94 4.87 5.27
C VAL A 368 -8.35 4.29 5.21
N TYR A 369 -9.25 4.74 6.07
CA TYR A 369 -10.67 4.34 6.05
C TYR A 369 -11.30 4.58 4.67
N GLN A 370 -11.13 5.78 4.11
CA GLN A 370 -11.69 6.14 2.81
C GLN A 370 -11.15 5.24 1.69
N PHE A 371 -9.85 4.93 1.70
CA PHE A 371 -9.24 4.01 0.73
C PHE A 371 -9.83 2.60 0.85
N PHE A 372 -9.92 2.04 2.06
CA PHE A 372 -10.47 0.69 2.25
C PHE A 372 -11.96 0.61 1.92
N ARG A 373 -12.70 1.70 2.12
CA ARG A 373 -14.09 1.81 1.65
C ARG A 373 -14.18 1.72 0.13
N GLU A 374 -13.43 2.53 -0.61
CA GLU A 374 -13.39 2.45 -2.08
C GLU A 374 -12.91 1.07 -2.54
N LEU A 375 -11.90 0.49 -1.88
CA LEU A 375 -11.43 -0.85 -2.19
C LEU A 375 -12.52 -1.90 -2.02
N ARG A 376 -13.32 -1.83 -0.95
CA ARG A 376 -14.41 -2.75 -0.67
C ARG A 376 -15.51 -2.64 -1.73
N ASP A 377 -15.86 -1.42 -2.14
CA ASP A 377 -16.92 -1.16 -3.11
C ASP A 377 -16.49 -1.56 -4.54
N LEU A 378 -15.22 -1.34 -4.89
CA LEU A 378 -14.69 -1.64 -6.22
C LEU A 378 -14.27 -3.10 -6.40
N ARG A 379 -13.98 -3.82 -5.30
CA ARG A 379 -13.51 -5.21 -5.37
C ARG A 379 -14.69 -6.17 -5.48
N PRO A 380 -14.75 -7.01 -6.53
CA PRO A 380 -15.79 -8.03 -6.63
C PRO A 380 -15.62 -9.06 -5.50
N SER A 381 -16.73 -9.62 -5.03
CA SER A 381 -16.74 -10.70 -4.05
C SER A 381 -16.08 -11.95 -4.64
N SER A 382 -14.77 -12.08 -4.40
CA SER A 382 -13.99 -13.19 -4.94
C SER A 382 -13.87 -14.33 -3.95
N SER A 383 -13.70 -15.52 -4.53
CA SER A 383 -13.39 -16.73 -3.81
C SER A 383 -11.86 -16.91 -3.77
N GLU A 384 -11.14 -15.91 -3.26
CA GLU A 384 -9.68 -16.02 -3.13
C GLU A 384 -9.29 -17.18 -2.18
N PRO A 385 -8.16 -17.86 -2.44
CA PRO A 385 -7.69 -18.94 -1.59
C PRO A 385 -7.11 -18.43 -0.27
N VAL A 386 -6.59 -17.20 -0.24
CA VAL A 386 -6.03 -16.54 0.94
C VAL A 386 -6.78 -15.24 1.15
N SER A 387 -7.07 -14.88 2.40
CA SER A 387 -7.75 -13.62 2.73
C SER A 387 -6.78 -12.44 2.65
N LEU A 388 -7.30 -11.23 2.41
CA LEU A 388 -6.48 -10.00 2.46
C LEU A 388 -5.94 -9.76 3.87
N SER A 389 -6.76 -10.06 4.89
CA SER A 389 -6.38 -9.97 6.30
C SER A 389 -5.21 -10.90 6.65
N ALA A 390 -5.16 -12.12 6.08
CA ALA A 390 -4.04 -13.02 6.27
C ALA A 390 -2.75 -12.48 5.66
N THR A 391 -2.83 -11.96 4.44
CA THR A 391 -1.66 -11.39 3.75
C THR A 391 -1.12 -10.17 4.47
N PHE A 392 -1.99 -9.29 4.94
CA PHE A 392 -1.60 -8.16 5.77
C PHE A 392 -0.92 -8.61 7.06
N LEU A 393 -1.55 -9.50 7.83
CA LEU A 393 -0.98 -9.99 9.10
C LEU A 393 0.35 -10.73 8.91
N ALA A 394 0.47 -11.52 7.85
CA ALA A 394 1.72 -12.18 7.48
C ALA A 394 2.80 -11.14 7.17
N GLY A 395 2.49 -10.14 6.32
CA GLY A 395 3.41 -9.05 5.99
C GLY A 395 3.87 -8.27 7.22
N THR A 396 2.93 -7.84 8.06
CA THR A 396 3.23 -7.13 9.33
C THR A 396 4.14 -7.96 10.22
N SER A 397 3.80 -9.23 10.43
CA SER A 397 4.58 -10.11 11.30
C SER A 397 5.98 -10.37 10.75
N MET A 398 6.09 -10.54 9.42
CA MET A 398 7.35 -10.77 8.74
C MET A 398 8.27 -9.55 8.83
N VAL A 399 7.76 -8.34 8.58
CA VAL A 399 8.53 -7.09 8.70
C VAL A 399 8.97 -6.85 10.15
N THR A 400 8.08 -7.08 11.13
CA THR A 400 8.45 -7.01 12.56
C THR A 400 9.55 -8.02 12.91
N ALA A 401 9.43 -9.27 12.48
CA ALA A 401 10.44 -10.31 12.71
C ALA A 401 11.79 -9.96 12.07
N ALA A 402 11.79 -9.49 10.82
CA ALA A 402 13.00 -9.08 10.11
C ALA A 402 13.67 -7.86 10.77
N THR A 403 12.86 -6.87 11.18
CA THR A 403 13.35 -5.69 11.91
C THR A 403 13.96 -6.10 13.24
N PHE A 404 13.29 -6.97 14.01
CA PHE A 404 13.80 -7.46 15.28
C PHE A 404 15.14 -8.19 15.12
N ALA A 405 15.25 -9.07 14.12
CA ALA A 405 16.51 -9.77 13.83
C ALA A 405 17.64 -8.79 13.45
N TYR A 406 17.33 -7.81 12.60
CA TYR A 406 18.28 -6.77 12.18
C TYR A 406 18.73 -5.89 13.34
N VAL A 407 17.81 -5.36 14.14
CA VAL A 407 18.13 -4.52 15.31
C VAL A 407 18.87 -5.33 16.37
N SER A 408 18.53 -6.61 16.57
CA SER A 408 19.26 -7.51 17.48
C SER A 408 20.70 -7.72 17.05
N TRP A 409 20.94 -7.81 15.73
CA TRP A 409 22.30 -7.84 15.18
C TRP A 409 23.04 -6.53 15.49
N GLN A 410 22.41 -5.37 15.27
CA GLN A 410 23.05 -4.06 15.39
C GLN A 410 23.26 -3.57 16.83
N LEU A 411 22.29 -3.76 17.71
CA LEU A 411 22.28 -3.19 19.07
C LEU A 411 22.38 -4.26 20.17
N GLY A 412 22.26 -5.54 19.80
CA GLY A 412 22.13 -6.64 20.74
C GLY A 412 20.68 -6.94 21.09
N PHE A 413 20.46 -8.16 21.59
CA PHE A 413 19.10 -8.69 21.80
C PHE A 413 18.27 -7.88 22.81
N GLN A 414 18.86 -7.52 23.96
CA GLN A 414 18.14 -6.78 25.01
C GLN A 414 17.70 -5.40 24.53
N ALA A 415 18.61 -4.64 23.90
CA ALA A 415 18.30 -3.33 23.35
C ALA A 415 17.22 -3.40 22.25
N ALA A 416 17.23 -4.45 21.42
CA ALA A 416 16.19 -4.68 20.42
C ALA A 416 14.82 -4.95 21.05
N CYS A 417 14.76 -5.74 22.13
CA CYS A 417 13.52 -5.95 22.90
C CYS A 417 12.99 -4.64 23.45
N ASP A 418 13.84 -3.85 24.12
CA ASP A 418 13.45 -2.60 24.74
C ASP A 418 12.96 -1.57 23.70
N ALA A 419 13.66 -1.46 22.56
CA ALA A 419 13.32 -0.52 21.51
C ALA A 419 12.03 -0.90 20.76
N LEU A 420 11.79 -2.20 20.50
CA LEU A 420 10.64 -2.62 19.70
C LEU A 420 9.39 -2.93 20.53
N ALA A 421 9.49 -3.18 21.84
CA ALA A 421 8.32 -3.44 22.68
C ALA A 421 7.31 -2.28 22.66
N GLY A 422 7.80 -1.04 22.80
CA GLY A 422 6.97 0.16 22.74
C GLY A 422 6.31 0.34 21.37
N GLN A 423 7.05 0.09 20.29
CA GLN A 423 6.54 0.21 18.92
C GLN A 423 5.49 -0.86 18.61
N VAL A 424 5.71 -2.12 18.99
CA VAL A 424 4.73 -3.19 18.76
C VAL A 424 3.41 -2.87 19.47
N LEU A 425 3.47 -2.34 20.69
CA LEU A 425 2.27 -1.94 21.42
C LEU A 425 1.53 -0.81 20.70
N SER A 426 2.21 0.28 20.30
CA SER A 426 1.56 1.40 19.61
C SER A 426 1.00 0.99 18.25
N MET A 427 1.71 0.11 17.54
CA MET A 427 1.35 -0.40 16.24
C MET A 427 0.23 -1.45 16.27
N SER A 428 -0.03 -2.09 17.42
CA SER A 428 -1.14 -3.04 17.54
C SER A 428 -2.51 -2.38 17.31
N LEU A 429 -2.68 -1.12 17.75
CA LEU A 429 -3.86 -0.31 17.46
C LEU A 429 -4.01 -0.09 15.96
N MET A 430 -2.90 0.17 15.27
CA MET A 430 -2.90 0.40 13.83
C MET A 430 -3.31 -0.87 13.06
N ALA A 431 -2.73 -2.01 13.43
CA ALA A 431 -3.12 -3.30 12.88
C ALA A 431 -4.61 -3.60 13.11
N TYR A 432 -5.15 -3.26 14.29
CA TYR A 432 -6.58 -3.39 14.58
C TYR A 432 -7.45 -2.54 13.64
N LEU A 433 -7.07 -1.28 13.39
CA LEU A 433 -7.79 -0.41 12.45
C LEU A 433 -7.84 -1.01 11.04
N PHE A 434 -6.71 -1.51 10.54
CA PHE A 434 -6.67 -2.19 9.23
C PHE A 434 -7.57 -3.44 9.21
N LEU A 435 -7.50 -4.30 10.23
CA LEU A 435 -8.29 -5.51 10.30
C LEU A 435 -9.80 -5.25 10.34
N ARG A 436 -10.20 -4.15 10.98
CA ARG A 436 -11.60 -3.71 11.02
C ARG A 436 -12.07 -3.25 9.64
N GLU A 437 -11.24 -2.51 8.91
CA GLU A 437 -11.64 -1.90 7.64
C GLU A 437 -11.41 -2.78 6.41
N MET A 438 -10.69 -3.89 6.54
CA MET A 438 -10.54 -4.83 5.43
C MET A 438 -11.89 -5.43 4.99
N PRO A 439 -12.06 -5.71 3.67
CA PRO A 439 -13.31 -6.29 3.15
C PRO A 439 -13.72 -7.62 3.79
N GLU A 440 -12.79 -8.33 4.40
CA GLU A 440 -12.99 -9.60 5.08
C GLU A 440 -12.82 -9.41 6.59
N THR A 441 -13.59 -8.48 7.17
CA THR A 441 -13.47 -8.12 8.59
C THR A 441 -13.54 -9.36 9.48
N MET A 442 -12.54 -9.49 10.34
CA MET A 442 -12.51 -10.50 11.40
C MET A 442 -13.17 -10.02 12.69
N VAL A 443 -13.45 -8.72 12.75
CA VAL A 443 -14.02 -8.06 13.92
C VAL A 443 -15.48 -7.78 13.61
N THR A 444 -16.36 -8.60 14.16
CA THR A 444 -17.80 -8.33 14.18
C THR A 444 -18.08 -7.31 15.28
N VAL A 445 -18.62 -6.15 14.93
CA VAL A 445 -19.04 -5.11 15.88
C VAL A 445 -20.48 -5.35 16.32
#